data_AF-A0A2E2RTG4-F1
#
_entry.id   AF-A0A2E2RTG4-F1
#
_cell.length_a   1.000
_cell.length_b   1.000
_cell.length_c   1.000
_cell.angle_alpha   90.00
_cell.angle_beta   90.00
_cell.angle_gamma   90.00
#
_symmetry.space_group_name_H-M   'P 1'
#
loop_
_entity.id
_entity.type
_entity.pdbx_description
1 polymer ?
#
loop_
_entity_poly.entity_id
_entity_poly.type
_entity_poly.pdbx_seq_one_letter_code
_entity_poly.pdbx_strand_id
1 'polypeptide(L)'
;MTLRHLTYPLAIAIAVTSIGTAYASELVYRPINPTFGGDPLNGNWLLSQGTSQTEGGGSPGFSIDFPDFGGIDQPDPDPVDLPDVPGGNT
;
A
#
# COMPACT_ATOMS: atom_id res chain seq x y z
N MET A 1 -56.82 -23.84 28.23
CA MET A 1 -55.95 -22.85 28.92
C MET A 1 -54.49 -23.30 28.84
N THR A 2 -53.96 -23.60 27.64
CA THR A 2 -52.61 -24.20 27.53
C THR A 2 -51.82 -23.88 26.24
N LEU A 3 -52.47 -23.39 25.17
CA LEU A 3 -51.83 -23.26 23.86
C LEU A 3 -50.72 -22.18 23.80
N ARG A 4 -50.82 -21.15 24.64
CA ARG A 4 -49.84 -20.04 24.70
C ARG A 4 -48.52 -20.44 25.36
N HIS A 5 -48.49 -21.51 26.16
CA HIS A 5 -47.26 -21.93 26.87
C HIS A 5 -46.39 -22.85 26.02
N LEU A 6 -46.95 -23.41 24.93
CA LEU A 6 -46.27 -24.33 24.01
C LEU A 6 -45.61 -23.63 22.82
N THR A 7 -46.07 -22.43 22.44
CA THR A 7 -45.52 -21.67 21.30
C THR A 7 -44.14 -21.08 21.58
N TYR A 8 -43.87 -20.65 22.82
CA TYR A 8 -42.58 -20.10 23.22
C TYR A 8 -41.43 -21.13 23.17
N PRO A 9 -41.55 -22.34 23.75
CA PRO A 9 -40.49 -23.34 23.65
C PRO A 9 -40.28 -23.83 22.22
N LEU A 10 -41.33 -23.89 21.41
CA LEU A 10 -41.23 -24.24 19.99
C LEU A 10 -40.45 -23.17 19.19
N ALA A 11 -40.76 -21.89 19.41
CA ALA A 11 -40.03 -20.79 18.76
C ALA A 11 -38.55 -20.76 19.15
N ILE A 12 -38.24 -21.05 20.43
CA ILE A 12 -36.86 -21.14 20.92
C ILE A 12 -36.14 -22.34 20.29
N ALA A 13 -36.79 -23.51 20.22
CA ALA A 13 -36.20 -24.70 19.60
C ALA A 13 -35.86 -24.46 18.13
N ILE A 14 -36.75 -23.81 17.38
CA ILE A 14 -36.52 -23.45 15.98
C ILE A 14 -35.34 -22.48 15.85
N ALA A 15 -35.29 -21.43 16.68
CA ALA A 15 -34.21 -20.45 16.67
C ALA A 15 -32.84 -21.11 16.96
N VAL A 16 -32.76 -22.00 17.94
CA VAL A 16 -31.51 -22.71 18.29
C VAL A 16 -31.08 -23.65 17.16
N THR A 17 -32.00 -24.32 16.48
CA THR A 17 -31.67 -25.20 15.34
C THR A 17 -31.30 -24.46 14.06
N SER A 18 -31.62 -23.17 13.96
CA SER A 18 -31.28 -22.33 12.80
C SER A 18 -29.85 -21.77 12.80
N ILE A 19 -29.07 -22.03 13.85
CA ILE A 19 -27.67 -21.58 13.95
C ILE A 19 -26.80 -22.48 13.05
N GLY A 20 -26.53 -22.01 11.83
CA GLY A 20 -25.63 -22.68 10.90
C GLY A 20 -24.16 -22.56 11.29
N THR A 21 -23.32 -23.44 10.74
CA THR A 21 -21.86 -23.38 10.91
C THR A 21 -21.28 -22.20 10.13
N ALA A 22 -20.65 -21.26 10.84
CA ALA A 22 -19.87 -20.20 10.21
C ALA A 22 -18.47 -20.74 9.86
N TYR A 23 -18.13 -20.74 8.57
CA TYR A 23 -16.79 -21.09 8.10
C TYR A 23 -15.96 -19.80 7.97
N ALA A 24 -14.76 -19.81 8.54
CA ALA A 24 -13.77 -18.75 8.36
C ALA A 24 -12.50 -19.35 7.74
N SER A 25 -11.86 -18.59 6.85
CA SER A 25 -10.53 -18.92 6.35
C SER A 25 -9.47 -18.47 7.35
N GLU A 26 -8.30 -19.11 7.30
CA GLU A 26 -7.14 -18.62 8.04
C GLU A 26 -6.69 -17.25 7.51
N LEU A 27 -6.35 -16.34 8.43
CA LEU A 27 -5.64 -15.12 8.10
C LEU A 27 -4.18 -15.29 8.47
N VAL A 28 -3.34 -15.61 7.48
CA VAL A 28 -1.89 -15.75 7.66
C VAL A 28 -1.24 -14.37 7.61
N TYR A 29 -0.57 -13.96 8.69
CA TYR A 29 0.24 -12.76 8.69
C TYR A 29 1.56 -13.01 7.97
N ARG A 30 1.86 -12.20 6.96
CA ARG A 30 3.18 -12.14 6.33
C ARG A 30 3.68 -10.69 6.38
N PRO A 31 4.87 -10.44 6.94
CA PRO A 31 5.44 -9.10 6.92
C PRO A 31 5.57 -8.58 5.48
N ILE A 32 5.25 -7.30 5.27
CA ILE A 32 5.39 -6.69 3.93
C ILE A 32 6.86 -6.41 3.61
N ASN A 33 7.65 -6.08 4.64
CA ASN A 33 9.07 -5.80 4.51
C ASN A 33 9.88 -7.11 4.32
N PRO A 34 10.68 -7.23 3.24
CA PRO A 34 11.51 -8.41 2.97
C PRO A 34 12.44 -8.81 4.12
N THR A 35 12.96 -7.85 4.90
CA THR A 35 13.90 -8.09 6.01
C THR A 35 13.29 -8.97 7.11
N PHE A 36 11.96 -9.00 7.21
CA PHE A 36 11.24 -9.84 8.19
C PHE A 36 10.65 -11.12 7.56
N GLY A 37 11.05 -11.51 6.35
CA GLY A 37 10.53 -12.70 5.66
C GLY A 37 9.33 -12.43 4.73
N GLY A 38 9.17 -11.17 4.32
CA GLY A 38 8.14 -10.74 3.37
C GLY A 38 8.38 -11.16 1.92
N ASP A 39 7.66 -10.53 1.00
CA ASP A 39 7.89 -10.74 -0.44
C ASP A 39 9.12 -9.92 -0.89
N PRO A 40 10.19 -10.56 -1.42
CA PRO A 40 11.38 -9.84 -1.87
C PRO A 40 11.11 -8.83 -3.00
N LEU A 41 10.02 -9.00 -3.76
CA LEU A 41 9.64 -8.05 -4.83
C LEU A 41 9.25 -6.67 -4.29
N ASN A 42 8.83 -6.58 -3.03
CA ASN A 42 8.45 -5.30 -2.42
C ASN A 42 9.65 -4.42 -2.02
N GLY A 43 10.89 -4.96 -2.03
CA GLY A 43 12.07 -4.26 -1.50
C GLY A 43 12.36 -2.94 -2.21
N ASN A 44 12.40 -2.95 -3.55
CA ASN A 44 12.70 -1.75 -4.34
C ASN A 44 11.66 -0.65 -4.14
N TRP A 45 10.37 -1.02 -4.10
CA TRP A 45 9.28 -0.06 -3.88
C TRP A 45 9.35 0.55 -2.47
N LEU A 46 9.53 -0.28 -1.43
CA LEU A 46 9.60 0.20 -0.05
C LEU A 46 10.79 1.15 0.18
N LEU A 47 11.95 0.84 -0.41
CA LEU A 47 13.13 1.70 -0.36
C LEU A 47 12.86 3.04 -1.07
N SER A 48 12.31 2.99 -2.28
CA SER A 48 11.92 4.18 -3.05
C SER A 48 10.95 5.09 -2.27
N GLN A 49 9.96 4.52 -1.59
CA GLN A 49 9.03 5.28 -0.74
C GLN A 49 9.68 5.87 0.50
N GLY A 50 10.65 5.18 1.11
CA GLY A 50 11.39 5.68 2.26
C GLY A 50 12.30 6.85 1.90
N THR A 51 13.00 6.76 0.76
CA THR A 51 13.90 7.82 0.29
C THR A 51 13.10 9.06 -0.11
N SER A 52 11.98 8.93 -0.81
CA SER A 52 11.19 10.10 -1.25
C SER A 52 10.57 10.92 -0.11
N GLN A 53 10.45 10.34 1.09
CA GLN A 53 9.86 10.99 2.27
C GLN A 53 10.91 11.46 3.27
N THR A 54 12.19 11.10 3.09
CA THR A 54 13.27 11.53 3.97
C THR A 54 13.74 12.93 3.58
N GLU A 55 13.95 13.81 4.55
CA GLU A 55 14.52 15.15 4.31
C GLU A 55 15.96 15.01 3.77
N GLY A 56 16.20 15.50 2.55
CA GLY A 56 17.44 15.26 1.78
C GLY A 56 17.42 13.98 0.93
N GLY A 57 16.34 13.21 0.97
CA GLY A 57 16.11 12.06 0.11
C GLY A 57 15.68 12.51 -1.28
N GLY A 58 16.67 12.68 -2.16
CA GLY A 58 16.42 12.92 -3.58
C GLY A 58 15.56 11.79 -4.19
N SER A 59 15.00 12.07 -5.38
CA SER A 59 14.32 11.08 -6.23
C SER A 59 15.10 9.75 -6.16
N PRO A 60 14.43 8.61 -5.90
CA PRO A 60 15.09 7.31 -5.89
C PRO A 60 15.61 7.10 -7.30
N GLY A 61 16.87 7.49 -7.48
CA GLY A 61 17.52 7.57 -8.76
C GLY A 61 17.65 6.15 -9.27
N PHE A 62 16.67 5.70 -10.03
CA PHE A 62 16.96 4.80 -11.12
C PHE A 62 17.68 5.62 -12.19
N SER A 63 18.95 5.96 -11.90
CA SER A 63 19.88 6.40 -12.92
C SER A 63 20.22 5.16 -13.73
N ILE A 64 19.51 4.95 -14.84
CA ILE A 64 20.12 4.23 -15.95
C ILE A 64 21.33 5.10 -16.32
N ASP A 65 22.54 4.60 -16.04
CA ASP A 65 23.76 5.15 -16.63
C ASP A 65 23.63 4.89 -18.14
N PHE A 66 23.02 5.84 -18.85
CA PHE A 66 22.88 5.76 -20.29
C PHE A 66 24.31 5.78 -20.85
N PRO A 67 24.75 4.72 -21.55
CA PRO A 67 26.06 4.74 -22.19
C PRO A 67 26.15 5.99 -23.06
N ASP A 68 27.22 6.77 -22.87
CA ASP A 68 27.51 7.90 -23.73
C ASP A 68 27.68 7.39 -25.17
N PHE A 69 26.66 7.62 -26.01
CA PHE A 69 26.66 7.22 -27.42
C PHE A 69 27.50 8.19 -28.30
N GLY A 70 28.27 9.10 -27.71
CA GLY A 70 29.36 9.80 -28.38
C GLY A 70 28.94 10.64 -29.59
N GLY A 71 27.81 11.36 -29.51
CA GLY A 71 27.35 12.14 -30.67
C GLY A 71 26.15 13.08 -30.49
N ILE A 72 25.64 13.29 -29.27
CA ILE A 72 24.67 14.34 -28.99
C ILE A 72 25.21 15.19 -27.84
N ASP A 73 25.26 16.51 -28.04
CA ASP A 73 25.66 17.44 -26.98
C ASP A 73 24.62 17.34 -25.85
N GLN A 74 25.07 16.96 -24.66
CA GLN A 74 24.21 16.95 -23.49
C GLN A 74 23.91 18.42 -23.13
N PRO A 75 22.63 18.82 -23.02
CA PRO A 75 22.30 20.17 -22.58
C PRO A 75 22.92 20.43 -21.20
N ASP A 76 23.41 21.66 -21.02
CA ASP A 76 24.12 22.14 -19.84
C ASP A 76 23.47 21.64 -18.54
N PRO A 77 24.20 20.93 -17.66
CA PRO A 77 23.68 20.45 -16.38
C PRO A 77 23.27 21.57 -15.42
N ASP A 78 23.68 22.81 -15.67
CA ASP A 78 23.29 23.99 -14.89
C ASP A 78 22.37 24.91 -15.73
N PRO A 79 21.05 24.65 -15.78
CA PRO A 79 20.11 25.52 -16.47
C PRO A 79 20.23 26.94 -15.93
N VAL A 80 20.28 27.93 -16.83
CA VAL A 80 20.09 29.33 -16.42
C VAL A 80 18.80 29.46 -15.63
N ASP A 81 18.85 30.17 -14.50
CA ASP A 81 17.67 30.40 -13.66
C ASP A 81 16.53 30.92 -14.54
N LEU A 82 15.38 30.24 -14.46
CA LEU A 82 14.18 30.70 -15.13
C LEU A 82 13.85 32.11 -14.61
N PRO A 83 13.40 33.03 -15.48
CA PRO A 83 13.03 34.37 -15.04
C PRO A 83 11.91 34.26 -13.98
N ASP A 84 11.99 35.11 -12.96
CA ASP A 84 10.97 35.18 -11.91
C ASP A 84 9.58 35.30 -12.52
N VAL A 85 8.71 34.33 -12.21
CA VAL A 85 7.31 34.35 -12.65
C VAL A 85 6.62 35.51 -11.94
N PRO A 86 6.10 36.51 -12.67
CA PRO A 86 5.40 37.61 -12.05
C PRO A 86 4.18 37.10 -11.27
N GLY A 87 4.20 37.23 -9.94
CA GLY A 87 3.10 36.86 -9.04
C GLY A 87 3.29 35.57 -8.23
N GLY A 88 4.46 34.93 -8.28
CA GLY A 88 4.82 33.89 -7.31
C GLY A 88 5.09 34.49 -5.94
N ASN A 89 4.38 34.05 -4.90
CA ASN A 89 4.70 34.42 -3.53
C ASN A 89 6.02 33.75 -3.11
N THR A 90 6.87 34.54 -2.46
CA THR A 90 8.01 34.02 -1.69
C THR A 90 7.54 33.27 -0.46
#